data_AF-A0A4R3Y4M9-F1
#
_entry.id   AF-A0A4R3Y4M9-F1
#
_cell.length_a   1.000
_cell.length_b   1.000
_cell.length_c   1.000
_cell.angle_alpha   90.00
_cell.angle_beta   90.00
_cell.angle_gamma   90.00
#
_symmetry.space_group_name_H-M   'P 1'
#
loop_
_entity.id
_entity.type
_entity.pdbx_description
1 polymer ?
#
loop_
_entity_poly.entity_id
_entity_poly.type
_entity_poly.pdbx_seq_one_letter_code
_entity_poly.pdbx_strand_id
1 'polypeptide(L)'
;MQKLLFIAIGLLFVANVASANTSQARPLTSVAANSFLQMQQDAQKLYVAGVMDGFTYVTYGHHIANHDAVVKCLQSKDINNLTHDVVDWLKQHPAFNEGLSSAVVQAMSSFCA
;
A
#
# COMPACT_ATOMS: atom_id res chain seq x y z
N MET A 1 42.30 48.04 35.64
CA MET A 1 40.88 48.33 35.38
C MET A 1 40.45 47.56 34.13
N GLN A 2 39.36 46.79 34.25
CA GLN A 2 38.38 46.52 33.17
C GLN A 2 38.91 45.75 31.93
N LYS A 3 39.06 44.42 31.96
CA LYS A 3 37.99 43.42 31.69
C LYS A 3 36.88 43.98 30.79
N LEU A 4 37.02 43.83 29.47
CA LEU A 4 35.93 43.76 28.48
C LEU A 4 36.54 43.50 27.10
N LEU A 5 36.43 42.26 26.62
CA LEU A 5 36.09 41.91 25.22
C LEU A 5 36.09 40.38 25.10
N PHE A 6 35.21 39.74 25.84
CA PHE A 6 34.82 38.37 25.58
C PHE A 6 33.46 38.39 24.87
N ILE A 7 33.33 37.52 23.87
CA ILE A 7 32.08 37.05 23.24
C ILE A 7 31.41 38.01 22.25
N ALA A 8 31.91 38.05 21.02
CA ALA A 8 31.13 38.53 19.88
C ALA A 8 31.50 37.81 18.57
N ILE A 9 31.73 36.49 18.61
CA ILE A 9 31.83 35.68 17.39
C ILE A 9 31.19 34.33 17.70
N GLY A 10 30.13 33.99 16.96
CA GLY A 10 29.55 32.64 17.00
C GLY A 10 28.07 32.54 17.30
N LEU A 11 27.27 33.59 17.08
CA LEU A 11 25.81 33.47 16.93
C LEU A 11 25.44 33.56 15.45
N LEU A 12 26.11 32.78 14.60
CA LEU A 12 25.50 32.34 13.35
C LEU A 12 24.62 31.14 13.71
N PHE A 13 23.43 31.47 14.22
CA PHE A 13 22.36 30.52 14.37
C PHE A 13 22.18 29.82 13.03
N VAL A 14 22.40 28.51 13.07
CA VAL A 14 22.17 27.56 12.01
C VAL A 14 20.78 27.83 11.46
N ALA A 15 20.69 28.44 10.27
CA ALA A 15 19.50 28.37 9.46
C ALA A 15 19.40 26.93 8.97
N ASN A 16 19.00 26.01 9.86
CA ASN A 16 18.44 24.75 9.45
C ASN A 16 17.12 25.10 8.79
N VAL A 17 17.23 25.34 7.48
CA VAL A 17 16.23 25.07 6.46
C VAL A 17 15.24 24.05 7.00
N ALA A 18 14.13 24.56 7.52
CA ALA A 18 12.88 23.83 7.47
C ALA A 18 12.62 23.66 5.98
N SER A 19 13.20 22.62 5.41
CA SER A 19 12.68 22.02 4.19
C SER A 19 11.29 21.58 4.63
N ALA A 20 10.32 22.47 4.40
CA ALA A 20 8.94 22.08 4.28
C ALA A 20 9.00 20.95 3.27
N ASN A 21 8.91 19.71 3.75
CA ASN A 21 8.66 18.56 2.90
C ASN A 21 7.46 19.01 2.10
N THR A 22 7.70 19.35 0.84
CA THR A 22 6.65 19.52 -0.14
C THR A 22 5.75 18.33 0.08
N SER A 23 4.49 18.57 0.43
CA SER A 23 3.49 17.52 0.57
C SER A 23 3.37 16.86 -0.80
N GLN A 24 4.31 15.99 -1.10
CA GLN A 24 4.31 15.15 -2.27
C GLN A 24 3.08 14.32 -2.05
N ALA A 25 2.05 14.61 -2.83
CA ALA A 25 0.79 13.90 -2.79
C ALA A 25 1.15 12.42 -2.77
N ARG A 26 0.87 11.75 -1.65
CA ARG A 26 1.13 10.31 -1.58
C ARG A 26 0.26 9.70 -2.67
N PRO A 27 0.81 8.91 -3.58
CA PRO A 27 -0.02 8.19 -4.53
C PRO A 27 -1.07 7.40 -3.74
N LEU A 28 -2.29 7.31 -4.27
CA LEU A 28 -3.39 6.59 -3.62
C LEU A 28 -3.11 5.08 -3.45
N THR A 29 -1.95 4.61 -3.91
CA THR A 29 -1.42 3.27 -3.65
C THR A 29 -1.02 3.15 -2.18
N SER A 30 -1.71 2.30 -1.43
CA SER A 30 -1.50 2.13 0.01
C SER A 30 -0.18 1.44 0.36
N VAL A 31 0.26 0.46 -0.44
CA VAL A 31 1.45 -0.38 -0.20
C VAL A 31 2.11 -0.74 -1.53
N ALA A 32 3.44 -0.65 -1.58
CA ALA A 32 4.23 -1.10 -2.72
C ALA A 32 4.41 -2.63 -2.72
N ALA A 33 4.45 -3.25 -3.90
CA ALA A 33 4.57 -4.70 -4.05
C ALA A 33 5.79 -5.29 -3.35
N ASN A 34 6.95 -4.64 -3.45
CA ASN A 34 8.18 -5.06 -2.78
C ASN A 34 8.04 -5.02 -1.24
N SER A 35 7.40 -3.99 -0.69
CA SER A 35 7.11 -3.90 0.74
C SER A 35 6.17 -5.02 1.18
N PHE A 36 5.13 -5.32 0.39
CA PHE A 36 4.21 -6.42 0.69
C PHE A 36 4.89 -7.78 0.70
N LEU A 37 5.79 -8.07 -0.25
CA LEU A 37 6.53 -9.33 -0.29
C LEU A 37 7.46 -9.53 0.93
N GLN A 38 7.80 -8.45 1.64
CA GLN A 38 8.61 -8.47 2.86
C GLN A 38 7.78 -8.50 4.14
N MET A 39 6.45 -8.35 4.06
CA MET A 39 5.57 -8.37 5.22
C MET A 39 5.47 -9.78 5.81
N GLN A 40 5.16 -9.83 7.12
CA GLN A 40 4.74 -11.08 7.75
C GLN A 40 3.45 -11.57 7.09
N GLN A 41 3.27 -12.90 7.06
CA GLN A 41 2.16 -13.52 6.35
C GLN A 41 0.78 -13.00 6.81
N ASP A 42 0.60 -12.75 8.11
CA ASP A 42 -0.68 -12.24 8.62
C ASP A 42 -0.97 -10.79 8.17
N ALA A 43 0.07 -9.96 8.02
CA ALA A 43 -0.08 -8.63 7.44
C ALA A 43 -0.40 -8.68 5.94
N GLN A 44 0.15 -9.66 5.21
CA GLN A 44 -0.21 -9.89 3.82
C GLN A 44 -1.68 -10.29 3.68
N LYS A 45 -2.14 -11.25 4.49
CA LYS A 45 -3.55 -11.69 4.51
C LYS A 45 -4.49 -10.53 4.83
N LEU A 46 -4.16 -9.72 5.83
CA LEU A 46 -4.98 -8.57 6.21
C LEU A 46 -5.07 -7.53 5.07
N TYR A 47 -3.97 -7.29 4.36
CA TYR A 47 -3.97 -6.41 3.20
C TYR A 47 -4.88 -6.96 2.09
N VAL A 48 -4.74 -8.24 1.74
CA VAL A 48 -5.55 -8.90 0.70
C VAL A 48 -7.04 -8.86 1.07
N ALA A 49 -7.38 -9.14 2.32
CA ALA A 49 -8.75 -9.05 2.83
C ALA A 49 -9.31 -7.63 2.69
N GLY A 50 -8.53 -6.59 3.06
CA GLY A 50 -8.95 -5.21 2.91
C GLY A 50 -9.18 -4.79 1.46
N VAL A 51 -8.38 -5.28 0.52
CA VAL A 51 -8.61 -5.03 -0.92
C VAL A 51 -9.87 -5.74 -1.39
N MET A 52 -10.11 -6.98 -0.94
CA MET A 52 -11.31 -7.73 -1.25
C MET A 52 -12.57 -7.00 -0.75
N ASP A 53 -12.57 -6.51 0.48
CA ASP A 53 -13.68 -5.71 1.05
C ASP A 53 -13.90 -4.41 0.25
N GLY A 54 -12.82 -3.72 -0.11
CA GLY A 54 -12.91 -2.52 -0.96
C GLY A 54 -13.47 -2.83 -2.35
N PHE A 55 -13.04 -3.93 -2.96
CA PHE A 55 -13.54 -4.38 -4.26
C PHE A 55 -15.04 -4.72 -4.20
N THR A 56 -15.47 -5.46 -3.18
CA THR A 56 -16.89 -5.81 -3.01
C THR A 56 -17.74 -4.56 -2.77
N TYR A 57 -17.27 -3.62 -1.93
CA TYR A 57 -17.95 -2.35 -1.70
C TYR A 57 -18.13 -1.53 -2.99
N VAL A 58 -17.06 -1.34 -3.76
CA VAL A 58 -17.09 -0.56 -5.00
C VAL A 58 -17.99 -1.24 -6.05
N THR A 59 -17.84 -2.55 -6.26
CA THR A 59 -18.64 -3.27 -7.26
C THR A 59 -20.14 -3.31 -6.92
N TYR A 60 -20.47 -3.35 -5.62
CA TYR A 60 -21.84 -3.19 -5.14
C TYR A 60 -22.40 -1.80 -5.47
N GLY A 61 -21.67 -0.73 -5.11
CA GLY A 61 -22.10 0.66 -5.33
C GLY A 61 -22.27 1.05 -6.81
N HIS A 62 -21.59 0.35 -7.72
CA HIS A 62 -21.66 0.57 -9.17
C HIS A 62 -22.56 -0.41 -9.93
N HIS A 63 -23.30 -1.28 -9.25
CA HIS A 63 -24.22 -2.26 -9.86
C HIS A 63 -23.57 -3.14 -10.96
N ILE A 64 -22.34 -3.61 -10.71
CA ILE A 64 -21.66 -4.50 -11.66
C ILE A 64 -22.45 -5.82 -11.74
N ALA A 65 -22.79 -6.26 -12.95
CA ALA A 65 -23.73 -7.36 -13.21
C ALA A 65 -23.35 -8.73 -12.59
N ASN A 66 -22.07 -8.94 -12.23
CA ASN A 66 -21.57 -10.18 -11.65
C ASN A 66 -21.21 -10.08 -10.17
N HIS A 67 -21.53 -8.97 -9.49
CA HIS A 67 -21.13 -8.73 -8.10
C HIS A 67 -21.46 -9.90 -7.17
N ASP A 68 -22.72 -10.34 -7.13
CA ASP A 68 -23.17 -11.41 -6.21
C ASP A 68 -22.45 -12.74 -6.47
N ALA A 69 -22.20 -13.06 -7.74
CA ALA A 69 -21.49 -14.30 -8.11
C ALA A 69 -20.03 -14.25 -7.64
N VAL A 70 -19.37 -13.10 -7.83
CA VAL A 70 -17.98 -12.91 -7.38
C VAL A 70 -17.88 -12.93 -5.86
N VAL A 71 -18.77 -12.22 -5.14
CA VAL A 71 -18.81 -12.23 -3.67
C VAL A 71 -19.00 -13.65 -3.15
N LYS A 72 -19.96 -14.39 -3.70
CA LYS A 72 -20.24 -15.78 -3.29
C LYS A 72 -19.03 -16.68 -3.54
N CYS A 73 -18.34 -16.51 -4.67
CA CYS A 73 -17.10 -17.25 -4.93
C CYS A 73 -16.03 -16.91 -3.87
N LEU A 74 -15.76 -15.63 -3.63
CA LEU A 74 -14.74 -15.19 -2.67
C LEU A 74 -15.03 -15.71 -1.25
N GLN A 75 -16.29 -15.68 -0.82
CA GLN A 75 -16.72 -16.21 0.48
C GLN A 75 -16.55 -17.73 0.62
N SER A 76 -16.52 -18.47 -0.49
CA SER A 76 -16.34 -19.92 -0.49
C SER A 76 -14.87 -20.38 -0.40
N LYS A 77 -13.93 -19.44 -0.37
CA LYS A 77 -12.50 -19.71 -0.52
C LYS A 77 -11.71 -19.31 0.72
N ASP A 78 -10.50 -19.87 0.82
CA ASP A 78 -9.56 -19.56 1.89
C ASP A 78 -8.67 -18.35 1.53
N ILE A 79 -8.61 -17.37 2.43
CA ILE A 79 -7.76 -16.18 2.29
C ILE A 79 -6.28 -16.52 2.19
N ASN A 80 -5.82 -17.62 2.80
CA ASN A 80 -4.45 -18.10 2.71
C ASN A 80 -4.09 -18.45 1.27
N ASN A 81 -5.00 -19.12 0.54
CA ASN A 81 -4.77 -19.50 -0.86
C ASN A 81 -4.71 -18.27 -1.76
N LEU A 82 -5.67 -17.35 -1.63
CA LEU A 82 -5.66 -16.11 -2.40
C LEU A 82 -4.40 -15.27 -2.12
N THR A 83 -3.98 -15.18 -0.85
CA THR A 83 -2.76 -14.45 -0.48
C THR A 83 -1.52 -15.08 -1.10
N HIS A 84 -1.45 -16.42 -1.11
CA HIS A 84 -0.36 -17.14 -1.75
C HIS A 84 -0.32 -16.89 -3.27
N ASP A 85 -1.47 -16.96 -3.94
CA ASP A 85 -1.59 -16.70 -5.38
C ASP A 85 -1.15 -15.27 -5.73
N VAL A 86 -1.50 -14.28 -4.90
CA VAL A 86 -1.03 -12.90 -5.05
C VAL A 86 0.50 -12.80 -4.94
N VAL A 87 1.08 -13.45 -3.93
CA VAL A 87 2.54 -13.46 -3.72
C VAL A 87 3.25 -14.08 -4.92
N ASP A 88 2.76 -15.21 -5.41
CA ASP A 88 3.35 -15.90 -6.56
C ASP A 88 3.20 -15.09 -7.84
N TRP A 89 2.04 -14.50 -8.07
CA TRP A 89 1.79 -13.63 -9.22
C TRP A 89 2.75 -12.43 -9.22
N LEU A 90 2.94 -11.76 -8.07
CA LEU A 90 3.86 -10.62 -7.95
C LEU A 90 5.32 -11.01 -8.22
N LYS A 91 5.74 -12.20 -7.77
CA LYS A 91 7.09 -12.72 -8.05
C LYS A 91 7.30 -13.01 -9.54
N GLN A 92 6.25 -13.47 -10.23
CA GLN A 92 6.28 -13.75 -11.67
C GLN A 92 6.21 -12.47 -12.51
N HIS A 93 5.67 -11.37 -11.97
CA HIS A 93 5.48 -10.10 -12.66
C HIS A 93 6.24 -8.94 -11.98
N PRO A 94 7.58 -9.00 -11.89
CA PRO A 94 8.37 -8.00 -11.15
C PRO A 94 8.31 -6.59 -11.74
N ALA A 95 7.90 -6.45 -13.00
CA ALA A 95 7.74 -5.17 -13.69
C ALA A 95 6.35 -4.51 -13.44
N PHE A 96 5.45 -5.17 -12.72
CA PHE A 96 4.10 -4.65 -12.49
C PHE A 96 4.10 -3.39 -11.63
N ASN A 97 3.46 -2.32 -12.13
CA ASN A 97 3.51 -0.99 -11.51
C ASN A 97 2.14 -0.31 -11.32
N GLU A 98 1.02 -0.99 -11.61
CA GLU A 98 -0.34 -0.44 -11.47
C GLU A 98 -0.85 -0.39 -10.02
N GLY A 99 -0.02 -0.83 -9.06
CA GLY A 99 -0.32 -0.83 -7.63
C GLY A 99 -0.78 -2.19 -7.12
N LEU A 100 -0.41 -2.50 -5.87
CA LEU A 100 -0.62 -3.82 -5.27
C LEU A 100 -2.09 -4.26 -5.22
N SER A 101 -3.02 -3.33 -4.98
CA SER A 101 -4.46 -3.64 -5.02
C SER A 101 -4.91 -4.17 -6.38
N SER A 102 -4.33 -3.69 -7.48
CA SER A 102 -4.63 -4.16 -8.83
C SER A 102 -4.12 -5.58 -9.06
N ALA A 103 -2.95 -5.93 -8.50
CA ALA A 103 -2.45 -7.31 -8.51
C ALA A 103 -3.38 -8.26 -7.73
N VAL A 104 -3.88 -7.81 -6.57
CA VAL A 104 -4.85 -8.58 -5.78
C VAL A 104 -6.12 -8.82 -6.59
N VAL A 105 -6.67 -7.78 -7.24
CA VAL A 105 -7.88 -7.92 -8.07
C VAL A 105 -7.63 -8.83 -9.29
N GLN A 106 -6.46 -8.79 -9.91
CA GLN A 106 -6.10 -9.75 -10.97
C GLN A 106 -6.02 -11.19 -10.47
N ALA A 107 -5.47 -11.42 -9.28
CA ALA A 107 -5.47 -12.75 -8.68
C ALA A 107 -6.90 -13.20 -8.36
N MET A 108 -7.75 -12.31 -7.83
CA MET A 108 -9.17 -12.59 -7.54
C MET A 108 -9.94 -12.99 -8.79
N SER A 109 -9.71 -12.33 -9.94
CA SER A 109 -10.41 -12.68 -11.18
C SER A 109 -10.05 -14.08 -11.65
N SER A 110 -8.78 -14.49 -11.55
CA SER A 110 -8.35 -15.85 -11.85
C SER A 110 -8.89 -16.89 -10.85
N PHE A 111 -9.05 -16.47 -9.59
CA PHE A 111 -9.50 -17.31 -8.49
C PHE A 111 -11.01 -17.61 -8.52
N CYS A 112 -11.78 -16.75 -9.21
CA CYS A 112 -13.23 -16.79 -9.32
C CYS A 112 -13.77 -16.76 -10.76
N ALA A 113 -12.90 -16.98 -11.76
CA ALA A 113 -13.28 -17.17 -13.16
C ALA A 113 -13.83 -18.58 -13.43
#